data_AF-A0A160FAT6-F1
#
_entry.id   AF-A0A160FAT6-F1
#
_cell.length_a   1.000
_cell.length_b   1.000
_cell.length_c   1.000
_cell.angle_alpha   90.00
_cell.angle_beta   90.00
_cell.angle_gamma   90.00
#
_symmetry.space_group_name_H-M   'P 1'
#
loop_
_entity.id
_entity.type
_entity.pdbx_description
1 polymer ?
#
loop_
_entity_poly.entity_id
_entity_poly.type
_entity_poly.pdbx_seq_one_letter_code
_entity_poly.pdbx_strand_id
1 'polypeptide(L)' 'MLNRQALELAKKVVDLDIKRDELFEQLILLVGDRAYELLRFVQNR' A
#
# COMPACT_ATOMS: atom_id res chain seq x y z
N MET A 1 17.17 24.46 0.27
CA MET A 1 15.97 24.37 -0.60
C MET A 1 15.51 22.93 -0.64
N LEU A 2 14.21 22.67 -0.53
CA LEU A 2 13.65 21.32 -0.63
C LEU A 2 13.83 20.80 -2.07
N ASN A 3 14.34 19.59 -2.25
CA ASN A 3 14.49 19.00 -3.58
C ASN A 3 13.10 18.75 -4.18
N ARG A 4 12.76 19.44 -5.28
CA ARG A 4 11.45 19.35 -5.94
C ARG A 4 11.10 17.92 -6.37
N GLN A 5 12.07 17.15 -6.85
CA GLN A 5 11.86 15.75 -7.24
C GLN A 5 11.54 14.89 -6.01
N ALA A 6 12.23 15.14 -4.89
CA ALA A 6 11.95 14.44 -3.63
C ALA A 6 10.53 14.76 -3.12
N LEU A 7 10.08 16.01 -3.22
CA LEU A 7 8.71 16.40 -2.83
C LEU A 7 7.65 15.71 -3.69
N GLU A 8 7.85 15.65 -5.01
CA GLU A 8 6.91 14.97 -5.91
C GLU A 8 6.90 13.46 -5.69
N LEU A 9 8.04 12.85 -5.37
CA LEU A 9 8.09 11.44 -4.97
C LEU A 9 7.34 11.20 -3.66
N ALA A 10 7.53 12.06 -2.66
CA ALA A 10 6.84 11.94 -1.37
C ALA A 10 5.32 11.99 -1.52
N LYS A 11 4.79 12.88 -2.36
CA LYS A 11 3.35 12.94 -2.67
C LYS A 11 2.83 11.62 -3.26
N LYS A 12 3.55 11.07 -4.24
CA LYS A 12 3.20 9.80 -4.86
C LYS A 12 3.22 8.63 -3.87
N VAL A 13 4.16 8.62 -2.93
CA VAL A 13 4.21 7.61 -1.88
C VAL A 13 2.94 7.68 -1.02
N VAL A 14 2.55 8.88 -0.58
CA VAL A 14 1.32 9.07 0.21
C VAL A 14 0.07 8.64 -0.58
N ASP A 15 -0.02 8.99 -1.86
CA ASP A 15 -1.16 8.58 -2.71
C ASP A 15 -1.24 7.05 -2.85
N LEU A 16 -0.08 6.38 -2.98
CA LEU A 16 0.01 4.92 -3.04
C LEU A 16 -0.33 4.27 -1.70
N ASP A 17 0.05 4.87 -0.58
CA ASP A 17 -0.28 4.37 0.77
C ASP A 17 -1.80 4.40 0.99
N ILE A 18 -2.47 5.51 0.63
CA ILE A 18 -3.94 5.60 0.68
C ILE A 18 -4.57 4.51 -0.19
N LYS A 19 -4.08 4.34 -1.42
CA LYS A 19 -4.63 3.33 -2.33
C LYS A 19 -4.40 1.91 -1.82
N ARG A 20 -3.26 1.66 -1.19
CA ARG A 20 -2.94 0.37 -0.56
C ARG A 20 -3.94 0.05 0.54
N ASP A 21 -4.27 1.01 1.39
CA ASP A 21 -5.21 0.81 2.50
C ASP A 21 -6.62 0.47 1.97
N GLU A 22 -7.12 1.20 0.97
CA GLU A 22 -8.41 0.90 0.31
C GLU A 22 -8.47 -0.53 -0.28
N LEU A 23 -7.38 -0.96 -0.92
CA LEU A 23 -7.29 -2.30 -1.51
C LEU A 23 -7.15 -3.38 -0.43
N PHE A 24 -6.47 -3.05 0.67
CA PHE A 24 -6.29 -3.97 1.79
C PHE A 24 -7.61 -4.19 2.53
N GLU A 25 -8.44 -3.16 2.71
CA GLU A 25 -9.80 -3.32 3.22
C GLU A 25 -10.64 -4.25 2.35
N GLN A 26 -10.59 -4.08 1.03
CA GLN A 26 -11.26 -4.98 0.08
C GLN A 26 -10.73 -6.41 0.18
N LEU A 27 -9.42 -6.58 0.36
CA LEU A 27 -8.81 -7.90 0.56
C LEU A 27 -9.32 -8.55 1.86
N ILE A 28 -9.40 -7.80 2.96
CA ILE A 28 -9.97 -8.27 4.23
C ILE A 28 -11.43 -8.71 4.04
N LEU A 29 -12.24 -7.96 3.29
CA LEU A 29 -13.63 -8.36 3.01
C LEU A 29 -13.73 -9.71 2.27
N LEU A 30 -12.74 -10.05 1.44
CA LEU A 30 -12.73 -11.28 0.66
C LEU A 30 -12.19 -12.49 1.44
N VAL A 31 -11.14 -12.32 2.23
CA VAL A 31 -10.41 -13.45 2.85
C VAL A 31 -10.31 -13.37 4.38
N GLY A 32 -10.94 -12.37 4.99
CA GLY A 32 -10.92 -12.13 6.44
C GLY A 32 -9.50 -11.99 6.98
N ASP A 33 -9.26 -12.62 8.12
CA ASP A 33 -7.98 -12.59 8.84
C ASP A 33 -6.79 -13.11 8.02
N ARG A 34 -7.04 -13.88 6.95
CA ARG A 34 -5.99 -14.39 6.05
C ARG A 34 -5.44 -13.33 5.09
N ALA A 35 -6.01 -12.12 5.04
CA ALA A 35 -5.54 -11.05 4.18
C ALA A 35 -4.06 -10.72 4.42
N TYR A 36 -3.62 -10.74 5.67
CA TYR A 36 -2.23 -10.45 6.03
C TYR A 36 -1.27 -11.55 5.56
N GLU A 37 -1.65 -12.82 5.73
CA GLU A 37 -0.87 -13.97 5.27
C GLU A 37 -0.74 -13.99 3.75
N LEU A 38 -1.84 -13.72 3.04
CA LEU A 38 -1.86 -13.68 1.58
C LEU A 38 -1.00 -12.52 1.04
N LEU A 39 -1.10 -11.34 1.65
CA LEU A 39 -0.24 -10.21 1.28
C LEU A 39 1.24 -10.55 1.51
N ARG A 40 1.57 -11.18 2.64
CA ARG A 40 2.93 -11.59 2.97
C ARG A 40 3.48 -12.66 2.02
N PHE A 41 2.64 -13.59 1.60
CA PHE A 41 2.98 -14.59 0.60
C PHE A 41 3.34 -13.98 -0.75
N VAL A 42 2.59 -12.97 -1.21
CA VAL A 42 2.88 -12.24 -2.45
C VAL A 42 4.15 -11.40 -2.33
N GLN A 43 4.38 -10.73 -1.19
CA GLN A 43 5.57 -9.88 -0.97
C GLN A 43 6.89 -10.65 -0.92
N ASN A 44 6.88 -11.92 -0.52
CA ASN A 44 8.08 -12.74 -0.37
C ASN A 44 8.38 -13.60 -1.62
N ARG A 45 7.67 -13.35 -2.73
CA ARG A 45 7.93 -13.94 -4.05
C ARG A 45 8.59 -12.91 -4.94
#